data_AF-A0A2R6QTF0-F1
#
_entry.id   AF-A0A2R6QTF0-F1
#
_cell.length_a   1.000
_cell.length_b   1.000
_cell.length_c   1.000
_cell.angle_alpha   90.00
_cell.angle_beta   90.00
_cell.angle_gamma   90.00
#
_symmetry.space_group_name_H-M   'P 1'
#
loop_
_entity.id
_entity.type
_entity.pdbx_description
1 polymer ?
#
loop_
_entity_poly.entity_id
_entity_poly.type
_entity_poly.pdbx_seq_one_letter_code
_entity_poly.pdbx_strand_id
1 'polypeptide(L)'
;METEPISSFQFPPGFRFHPSDEELIIHYLLNKVNWRLLPASIIAEIELYNYNPWELPKKALFGEHEWYFFSPRDRKYPNGERPNRTAASGYWKATGTDKPILTAYGCKKIGVKKALVFYTGRPPKGVKTDWVMNEYRLPETTRPSKLKGSLRVSSYN
;
A
#
# COMPACT_ATOMS: atom_id res chain seq x y z
N MET A 1 23.41 1.01 -18.09
CA MET A 1 23.03 -0.28 -17.47
C MET A 1 21.52 -0.34 -17.52
N GLU A 2 21.02 -1.04 -18.52
CA GLU A 2 19.60 -1.26 -18.70
C GLU A 2 19.14 -2.22 -17.60
N THR A 3 18.16 -1.78 -16.80
CA THR A 3 17.52 -2.65 -15.80
C THR A 3 16.65 -3.64 -16.55
N GLU A 4 17.13 -4.87 -16.68
CA GLU A 4 16.34 -6.03 -17.12
C GLU A 4 15.00 -6.07 -16.36
N PRO A 5 13.85 -6.22 -17.05
CA PRO A 5 12.56 -6.32 -16.37
C PRO A 5 12.55 -7.58 -15.49
N ILE A 6 12.38 -7.37 -14.19
CA ILE A 6 12.34 -8.43 -13.18
C ILE A 6 11.16 -9.35 -13.49
N SER A 7 11.49 -10.57 -13.94
CA SER A 7 10.65 -11.76 -14.10
C SER A 7 9.30 -11.57 -14.82
N SER A 8 9.23 -12.03 -16.05
CA SER A 8 7.99 -12.49 -16.66
C SER A 8 7.44 -13.69 -15.89
N PHE A 9 6.75 -13.45 -14.77
CA PHE A 9 5.85 -14.45 -14.20
C PHE A 9 4.74 -14.68 -15.22
N GLN A 10 4.94 -15.67 -16.09
CA GLN A 10 3.99 -16.02 -17.13
C GLN A 10 2.95 -16.96 -16.52
N PHE A 11 1.97 -16.37 -15.83
CA PHE A 11 0.85 -17.14 -15.35
C PHE A 11 -0.02 -17.62 -16.52
N PRO A 12 -0.69 -18.78 -16.39
CA PRO A 12 -1.69 -19.19 -17.37
C PRO A 12 -2.75 -18.09 -17.59
N PRO A 13 -3.33 -17.98 -18.80
CA PRO A 13 -4.41 -17.04 -19.06
C PRO A 13 -5.54 -17.15 -18.01
N GLY A 14 -6.00 -16.01 -17.51
CA GLY A 14 -7.05 -15.92 -16.50
C GLY A 14 -6.55 -15.89 -15.05
N PHE A 15 -5.29 -16.24 -14.79
CA PHE A 15 -4.71 -16.09 -13.45
C PHE A 15 -4.43 -14.61 -13.14
N ARG A 16 -4.82 -14.17 -11.95
CA ARG A 16 -4.69 -12.78 -11.51
C ARG A 16 -4.21 -12.74 -10.07
N PHE A 17 -3.47 -11.69 -9.74
CA PHE A 17 -3.19 -11.38 -8.35
C PHE A 17 -4.41 -10.73 -7.73
N HIS A 18 -5.17 -11.50 -6.95
CA HIS A 18 -6.37 -11.06 -6.26
C HIS A 18 -6.39 -11.56 -4.80
N PRO A 19 -5.43 -11.12 -3.97
CA PRO A 19 -5.30 -11.58 -2.60
C PRO A 19 -6.44 -11.03 -1.72
N SER A 20 -6.83 -11.80 -0.72
CA SER A 20 -7.64 -11.33 0.40
C SER A 20 -6.88 -10.33 1.29
N ASP A 21 -7.63 -9.55 2.08
CA ASP A 21 -7.06 -8.63 3.07
C ASP A 21 -6.13 -9.37 4.07
N GLU A 22 -6.45 -10.62 4.43
CA GLU A 22 -5.63 -11.47 5.29
C GLU A 22 -4.33 -11.90 4.61
N GLU A 23 -4.39 -12.36 3.35
CA GLU A 23 -3.21 -12.80 2.60
C GLU A 23 -2.22 -11.66 2.37
N LEU A 24 -2.71 -10.46 2.06
CA LEU A 24 -1.89 -9.25 1.95
C LEU A 24 -1.12 -8.95 3.24
N ILE A 25 -1.77 -9.14 4.39
CA ILE A 25 -1.15 -8.89 5.70
C ILE A 25 -0.14 -9.99 6.04
N ILE A 26 -0.55 -11.26 6.02
CA ILE A 26 0.25 -12.38 6.53
C ILE A 26 1.39 -12.73 5.58
N HIS A 27 1.11 -12.87 4.29
CA HIS A 27 2.07 -13.43 3.34
C HIS A 27 2.93 -12.38 2.64
N TYR A 28 2.45 -11.13 2.57
CA TYR A 28 3.18 -10.04 1.93
C TYR A 28 3.74 -9.05 2.94
N LEU A 29 2.90 -8.30 3.66
CA LEU A 29 3.36 -7.20 4.51
C LEU A 29 4.17 -7.68 5.72
N LEU A 30 3.69 -8.70 6.44
CA LEU A 30 4.39 -9.25 7.60
C LEU A 30 5.71 -9.91 7.20
N ASN A 31 5.74 -10.63 6.08
CA ASN A 31 6.98 -11.21 5.56
C ASN A 31 7.98 -10.13 5.13
N LYS A 32 7.52 -9.10 4.43
CA LYS A 32 8.38 -7.97 4.02
C LYS A 32 9.04 -7.28 5.21
N VAL A 33 8.28 -7.00 6.28
CA VAL A 33 8.80 -6.35 7.50
C VAL A 33 9.78 -7.26 8.26
N ASN A 34 9.56 -8.57 8.23
CA ASN A 34 10.43 -9.55 8.88
C ASN A 34 11.57 -10.06 7.98
N TRP A 35 11.79 -9.44 6.82
CA TRP A 35 12.81 -9.85 5.84
C TRP A 35 12.71 -11.33 5.44
N ARG A 36 11.47 -11.86 5.38
CA ARG A 36 11.17 -13.22 4.92
C ARG A 36 10.89 -13.20 3.42
N LEU A 37 11.08 -14.35 2.78
CA LEU A 37 10.74 -14.54 1.37
C LEU A 37 9.25 -14.27 1.13
N LEU A 38 8.96 -13.54 0.04
CA LEU A 38 7.59 -13.31 -0.42
C LEU A 38 7.14 -14.48 -1.31
N PRO A 39 5.85 -14.84 -1.32
CA PRO A 39 5.34 -15.89 -2.21
C PRO A 39 5.62 -15.60 -3.69
N ALA A 40 5.54 -14.33 -4.08
CA ALA A 40 5.91 -13.84 -5.40
C ALA A 40 6.39 -12.38 -5.32
N SER A 41 7.41 -12.03 -6.11
CA SER A 41 7.99 -10.68 -6.19
C SER A 41 7.20 -9.75 -7.11
N ILE A 42 5.90 -9.60 -6.84
CA ILE A 42 4.95 -8.87 -7.69
C ILE A 42 4.52 -7.50 -7.14
N ILE A 43 4.88 -7.18 -5.89
CA ILE A 43 4.58 -5.90 -5.24
C ILE A 43 5.84 -5.01 -5.30
N ALA A 44 5.72 -3.85 -5.94
CA ALA A 44 6.83 -2.91 -6.10
C ALA A 44 7.11 -2.13 -4.81
N GLU A 45 8.36 -1.73 -4.57
CA GLU A 45 8.73 -0.78 -3.51
C GLU A 45 8.82 0.64 -4.06
N ILE A 46 8.17 1.60 -3.40
CA ILE A 46 8.11 2.99 -3.88
C ILE A 46 7.87 3.99 -2.75
N GLU A 47 8.43 5.19 -2.87
CA GLU A 47 7.99 6.36 -2.11
C GLU A 47 6.70 6.91 -2.73
N LEU A 48 5.58 6.26 -2.39
CA LEU A 48 4.28 6.47 -3.02
C LEU A 48 3.84 7.94 -3.08
N TYR A 49 4.12 8.70 -2.02
CA TYR A 49 3.68 10.08 -1.91
C TYR A 49 4.48 11.05 -2.79
N ASN A 50 5.53 10.61 -3.49
CA ASN A 50 6.24 11.47 -4.45
C ASN A 50 5.57 11.55 -5.81
N TYR A 51 4.50 10.77 -6.05
CA TYR A 51 3.88 10.62 -7.37
C TYR A 51 2.40 10.94 -7.35
N ASN A 52 1.89 11.37 -8.50
CA ASN A 52 0.45 11.39 -8.73
C ASN A 52 -0.08 9.97 -8.94
N PRO A 53 -1.34 9.69 -8.59
CA PRO A 53 -1.87 8.33 -8.69
C PRO A 53 -1.88 7.78 -10.12
N TRP A 54 -2.10 8.60 -11.15
CA TRP A 54 -2.04 8.18 -12.57
C TRP A 54 -0.65 7.83 -13.08
N GLU A 55 0.40 8.12 -12.32
CA GLU A 55 1.77 7.70 -12.63
C GLU A 55 2.12 6.34 -12.02
N LEU A 56 1.36 5.90 -11.00
CA LEU A 56 1.63 4.66 -10.27
C LEU A 56 1.51 3.40 -11.12
N PRO A 57 0.52 3.24 -12.03
CA PRO A 57 0.43 2.05 -12.87
C PRO A 57 1.73 1.69 -13.59
N LYS A 58 2.45 2.71 -14.09
CA LYS A 58 3.73 2.55 -14.81
C LYS A 58 4.90 2.11 -13.92
N LYS A 59 4.71 2.13 -12.60
CA LYS A 59 5.72 1.78 -11.59
C LYS A 59 5.40 0.46 -10.90
N ALA A 60 4.24 -0.12 -11.17
CA ALA A 60 3.89 -1.43 -10.65
C ALA A 60 4.65 -2.52 -11.42
N LEU A 61 4.95 -3.63 -10.74
CA LEU A 61 5.53 -4.81 -11.38
C LEU A 61 4.48 -5.67 -12.07
N PHE A 62 3.23 -5.62 -11.60
CA PHE A 62 2.12 -6.41 -12.09
C PHE A 62 0.79 -5.70 -11.81
N GLY A 63 -0.24 -6.01 -12.59
CA GLY A 63 -1.61 -5.50 -12.39
C GLY A 63 -2.16 -4.74 -13.60
N GLU A 64 -3.45 -4.91 -13.85
CA GLU A 64 -4.18 -4.27 -14.96
C GLU A 64 -5.10 -3.14 -14.45
N HIS A 65 -5.90 -3.47 -13.43
CA HIS A 65 -6.90 -2.57 -12.84
C HIS A 65 -6.55 -2.19 -11.41
N GLU A 66 -5.82 -3.07 -10.71
CA GLU A 66 -5.32 -2.83 -9.37
C GLU A 66 -3.81 -3.04 -9.32
N TRP A 67 -3.10 -2.11 -8.67
CA TRP A 67 -1.65 -2.13 -8.50
C TRP A 67 -1.29 -2.15 -7.03
N TYR A 68 -0.24 -2.89 -6.68
CA TYR A 68 0.18 -3.08 -5.29
C TYR A 68 1.58 -2.53 -5.06
N PHE A 69 1.75 -1.75 -3.99
CA PHE A 69 3.04 -1.18 -3.63
C PHE A 69 3.33 -1.30 -2.15
N PHE A 70 4.57 -1.63 -1.81
CA PHE A 70 5.16 -1.37 -0.51
C PHE A 70 5.65 0.09 -0.47
N SER A 71 5.13 0.86 0.48
CA SER A 71 5.54 2.25 0.69
C SER A 71 5.93 2.47 2.14
N PRO A 72 7.02 3.20 2.43
CA PRO A 72 7.26 3.76 3.75
C PRO A 72 6.08 4.62 4.20
N ARG A 73 5.87 4.68 5.51
CA ARG A 73 4.85 5.47 6.18
C ARG A 73 5.56 6.61 6.86
N ASP A 74 5.60 7.72 6.16
CA ASP A 74 6.10 8.96 6.71
C ASP A 74 5.10 9.55 7.68
N ARG A 75 5.57 9.86 8.88
CA ARG A 75 4.82 10.67 9.83
C ARG A 75 4.93 12.13 9.40
N LYS A 76 3.81 12.86 9.45
CA LYS A 76 3.75 14.30 9.18
C LYS A 76 4.57 15.10 10.20
N TYR A 77 4.71 14.58 11.42
CA TYR A 77 5.51 15.17 12.48
C TYR A 77 6.37 14.08 13.15
N PRO A 78 7.58 14.39 13.64
CA PRO A 78 8.48 13.41 14.27
C PRO A 78 7.79 12.54 15.34
N ASN A 79 6.90 13.13 16.15
CA ASN A 79 6.15 12.47 17.21
C ASN A 79 4.65 12.33 16.91
N GLY A 80 4.19 12.72 15.72
CA GLY A 80 2.77 12.71 15.37
C GLY A 80 2.33 11.40 14.74
N GLU A 81 1.12 10.95 15.05
CA GLU A 81 0.53 9.75 14.43
C GLU A 81 0.00 10.02 13.02
N ARG A 82 -0.23 11.30 12.69
CA ARG A 82 -0.79 11.73 11.41
C ARG A 82 0.24 11.51 10.30
N PRO A 83 -0.05 10.69 9.29
CA PRO A 83 0.86 10.51 8.15
C PRO A 83 0.89 11.76 7.27
N ASN A 84 2.04 12.02 6.63
CA ASN A 84 2.09 13.00 5.54
C ASN A 84 1.39 12.37 4.34
N ARG A 85 0.39 13.06 3.81
CA ARG A 85 -0.45 12.56 2.70
C ARG A 85 -0.48 13.51 1.51
N THR A 86 0.32 14.56 1.54
CA THR A 86 0.55 15.40 0.37
C THR A 86 1.29 14.56 -0.66
N ALA A 87 0.83 14.55 -1.90
CA ALA A 87 1.50 13.83 -2.96
C ALA A 87 1.50 14.59 -4.27
N ALA A 88 2.70 14.88 -4.78
CA ALA A 88 2.94 15.64 -6.01
C ALA A 88 2.00 16.86 -6.16
N SER A 89 1.02 16.78 -7.07
CA SER A 89 0.09 17.87 -7.36
C SER A 89 -1.15 17.95 -6.45
N GLY A 90 -1.25 17.07 -5.44
CA GLY A 90 -2.46 16.89 -4.65
C GLY A 90 -2.23 16.29 -3.27
N TYR A 91 -3.25 15.62 -2.74
CA TYR A 91 -3.19 14.97 -1.43
C TYR A 91 -4.19 13.82 -1.31
N TRP A 92 -3.84 12.84 -0.47
CA TRP A 92 -4.71 11.73 -0.11
C TRP A 92 -5.53 12.04 1.14
N LYS A 93 -6.85 11.99 1.02
CA LYS A 93 -7.79 12.18 2.13
C LYS A 93 -8.36 10.84 2.56
N ALA A 94 -8.27 10.54 3.86
CA ALA A 94 -8.94 9.37 4.42
C ALA A 94 -10.46 9.46 4.20
N THR A 95 -11.06 8.34 3.81
CA THR A 95 -12.51 8.18 3.70
C THR A 95 -12.96 6.94 4.46
N GLY A 96 -14.19 6.98 4.98
CA GLY A 96 -14.78 5.91 5.77
C GLY A 96 -14.03 5.59 7.08
N THR A 97 -14.50 4.56 7.76
CA THR A 97 -13.93 4.04 9.00
C THR A 97 -12.83 3.02 8.70
N ASP A 98 -11.80 3.00 9.54
CA ASP A 98 -10.76 1.96 9.50
C ASP A 98 -11.41 0.58 9.65
N LYS A 99 -11.14 -0.34 8.71
CA LYS A 99 -11.65 -1.72 8.76
C LYS A 99 -10.61 -2.62 9.42
N PRO A 100 -10.92 -3.29 10.54
CA PRO A 100 -10.02 -4.27 11.12
C PRO A 100 -9.91 -5.48 10.19
N ILE A 101 -8.69 -5.99 10.04
CA ILE A 101 -8.43 -7.24 9.33
C ILE A 101 -8.21 -8.30 10.40
N LEU A 102 -9.06 -9.32 10.37
CA LEU A 102 -9.03 -10.46 11.30
C LEU A 102 -8.49 -11.68 10.56
N THR A 103 -7.96 -12.65 11.29
CA THR A 103 -7.66 -13.98 10.73
C THR A 103 -8.94 -14.67 10.26
N ALA A 104 -8.85 -15.69 9.39
CA ALA A 104 -10.00 -16.44 8.87
C ALA A 104 -11.03 -16.88 9.93
N TYR A 105 -10.57 -17.27 11.14
CA TYR A 105 -11.43 -17.67 12.26
C TYR A 105 -11.92 -16.52 13.15
N GLY A 106 -11.66 -15.26 12.79
CA GLY A 106 -12.09 -14.06 13.53
C GLY A 106 -11.36 -13.80 14.85
N CYS A 107 -10.57 -14.74 15.35
CA CYS A 107 -10.02 -14.68 16.71
C CYS A 107 -8.96 -13.59 16.95
N LYS A 108 -8.26 -13.13 15.91
CA LYS A 108 -7.12 -12.22 16.07
C LYS A 108 -7.13 -11.09 15.05
N LYS A 109 -7.02 -9.85 15.52
CA LYS A 109 -6.75 -8.68 14.69
C LYS A 109 -5.30 -8.69 14.22
N ILE A 110 -5.12 -8.83 12.91
CA ILE A 110 -3.80 -8.92 12.26
C ILE A 110 -3.45 -7.68 11.45
N GLY A 111 -4.39 -6.75 11.26
CA GLY A 111 -4.12 -5.51 10.54
C GLY A 111 -5.29 -4.55 10.53
N VAL A 112 -5.12 -3.47 9.77
CA VAL A 112 -6.14 -2.45 9.49
C VAL A 112 -6.05 -2.05 8.03
N LYS A 113 -7.21 -1.95 7.37
CA LYS A 113 -7.38 -1.38 6.04
C LYS A 113 -8.01 0.01 6.14
N LYS A 114 -7.38 1.01 5.52
CA LYS A 114 -7.89 2.38 5.42
C LYS A 114 -8.11 2.75 3.96
N ALA A 115 -9.31 3.18 3.61
CA ALA A 115 -9.57 3.77 2.30
C ALA A 115 -9.17 5.25 2.28
N LEU A 116 -8.58 5.68 1.17
CA LEU A 116 -8.25 7.07 0.86
C LEU A 116 -8.71 7.42 -0.54
N VAL A 117 -9.01 8.68 -0.76
CA VAL A 117 -9.32 9.25 -2.07
C VAL A 117 -8.34 10.38 -2.35
N PHE A 118 -7.84 10.45 -3.58
CA PHE A 118 -6.95 11.52 -3.99
C PHE A 118 -7.74 12.79 -4.34
N TYR A 119 -7.15 13.94 -4.03
CA TYR A 119 -7.64 15.25 -4.40
C TYR A 119 -6.52 16.00 -5.10
N THR A 120 -6.79 16.60 -6.26
CA THR A 120 -5.84 17.50 -6.94
C THR A 120 -5.88 18.89 -6.33
N GLY A 121 -4.75 19.60 -6.33
CA GLY A 121 -4.61 20.93 -5.75
C GLY A 121 -4.31 20.92 -4.24
N ARG A 122 -4.48 22.07 -3.59
CA ARG A 122 -4.10 22.27 -2.19
C ARG A 122 -5.31 22.19 -1.25
N PRO A 123 -5.19 21.54 -0.07
CA PRO A 123 -6.24 21.62 0.95
C PRO A 123 -6.53 23.07 1.36
N PRO A 124 -7.78 23.42 1.72
CA PRO A 124 -8.98 22.59 1.69
C PRO A 124 -9.71 22.59 0.33
N LYS A 125 -9.23 23.34 -0.66
CA LYS A 125 -9.92 23.60 -1.94
C LYS A 125 -9.61 22.57 -3.04
N GLY A 126 -9.13 21.39 -2.67
CA GLY A 126 -8.79 20.36 -3.65
C GLY A 126 -10.03 19.78 -4.35
N VAL A 127 -9.85 19.32 -5.58
CA VAL A 127 -10.92 18.66 -6.36
C VAL A 127 -10.78 17.15 -6.19
N LYS A 128 -11.86 16.49 -5.77
CA LYS A 128 -11.90 15.03 -5.60
C LYS A 128 -11.67 14.34 -6.95
N THR A 129 -10.85 13.31 -6.98
CA THR A 129 -10.70 12.43 -8.15
C THR A 129 -11.30 11.05 -7.87
N ASP A 130 -11.31 10.20 -8.90
CA ASP A 130 -11.77 8.81 -8.79
C ASP A 130 -10.68 7.85 -8.28
N TRP A 131 -9.44 8.34 -8.11
CA TRP A 131 -8.34 7.53 -7.61
C TRP A 131 -8.53 7.17 -6.15
N VAL A 132 -8.66 5.88 -5.90
CA VAL A 132 -8.81 5.30 -4.56
C VAL A 132 -7.51 4.59 -4.16
N MET A 133 -7.21 4.61 -2.86
CA MET A 133 -6.13 3.82 -2.28
C MET A 133 -6.64 3.07 -1.05
N ASN A 134 -6.36 1.76 -0.99
CA ASN A 134 -6.52 0.97 0.23
C ASN A 134 -5.17 0.80 0.93
N GLU A 135 -4.95 1.54 2.02
CA GLU A 135 -3.75 1.42 2.85
C GLU A 135 -3.91 0.29 3.88
N TYR A 136 -3.03 -0.71 3.80
CA TYR A 136 -2.96 -1.83 4.75
C TYR A 136 -1.83 -1.61 5.76
N ARG A 137 -2.12 -1.82 7.04
CA ARG A 137 -1.16 -1.62 8.15
C ARG A 137 -1.17 -2.78 9.13
N LEU A 138 0.03 -3.14 9.62
CA LEU A 138 0.19 -4.04 10.75
C LEU A 138 -0.25 -3.37 12.08
N PRO A 139 -0.67 -4.14 13.08
CA PRO A 139 -0.96 -3.66 14.43
C PRO A 139 0.27 -3.03 15.05
N GLU A 140 0.07 -2.07 15.94
CA GLU A 140 1.16 -1.35 16.60
C GLU A 140 2.07 -2.23 17.44
N THR A 141 1.53 -3.31 18.00
CA THR A 141 2.23 -4.29 18.83
C THR A 141 3.19 -5.18 18.05
N THR A 142 3.14 -5.18 16.72
CA THR A 142 3.95 -6.07 15.86
C THR A 142 5.13 -5.35 15.22
N ARG A 143 5.42 -4.10 15.60
CA ARG A 143 6.55 -3.31 15.07
C ARG A 143 7.86 -3.78 15.70
N PRO A 144 8.85 -4.30 14.93
CA PRO A 144 10.20 -4.45 15.43
C PRO A 144 10.77 -3.07 15.76
N SER A 145 11.40 -2.91 16.92
CA SER A 145 11.94 -1.64 17.45
C SER A 145 13.03 -0.97 16.59
N LYS A 146 13.43 -1.57 15.45
CA LYS A 146 14.54 -1.12 14.60
C LYS A 146 14.13 -0.49 13.25
N LEU A 147 12.85 -0.45 12.89
CA LEU A 147 12.41 0.15 11.61
C LEU A 147 11.91 1.60 11.80
N LYS A 148 12.76 2.57 11.42
CA LYS A 148 12.33 3.95 11.15
C LYS A 148 11.56 3.96 9.83
N GLY A 149 10.23 3.81 9.91
CA GLY A 149 9.32 3.84 8.76
C GLY A 149 8.40 2.62 8.73
N SER A 150 7.09 2.82 8.64
CA SER A 150 6.13 1.70 8.55
C SER A 150 5.91 1.36 7.08
N LEU A 151 6.12 0.11 6.66
CA LEU A 151 5.71 -0.28 5.31
C LEU A 151 4.18 -0.45 5.28
N ARG A 152 3.56 -0.09 4.16
CA ARG A 152 2.14 -0.32 3.89
C ARG A 152 1.98 -0.89 2.49
N VAL A 153 0.97 -1.74 2.31
CA VAL A 153 0.49 -2.11 0.97
C VAL A 153 -0.59 -1.12 0.57
N SER A 154 -0.61 -0.72 -0.70
CA SER A 154 -1.64 0.15 -1.29
C SER A 154 -2.23 -0.49 -2.54
N SER A 155 -3.55 -0.64 -2.62
CA SER A 155 -4.27 -1.05 -3.86
C SER A 155 -5.09 0.09 -4.44
N TYR A 156 -5.24 0.14 -5.77
CA TYR A 156 -5.91 1.23 -6.51
C TYR A 156 -6.94 0.69 -7.48
N ASN A 157 -7.95 1.50 -7.83
CA ASN A 157 -8.79 1.35 -9.01
C ASN A 157 -8.79 2.70 -9.74
#